data_AF-A0A958ZUL9-F1
#
_entry.id   AF-A0A958ZUL9-F1
#
_cell.length_a   1.000
_cell.length_b   1.000
_cell.length_c   1.000
_cell.angle_alpha   90.00
_cell.angle_beta   90.00
_cell.angle_gamma   90.00
#
_symmetry.space_group_name_H-M   'P 1'
#
loop_
_entity.id
_entity.type
_entity.pdbx_description
1 polymer ?
#
loop_
_entity_poly.entity_id
_entity_poly.type
_entity_poly.pdbx_seq_one_letter_code
_entity_poly.pdbx_strand_id
1 'polypeptide(L)' 'QKVSVLSFVIEGIHHFDIGQMLDARGIAVRTGHHCTQPLMERFGLEGTVRASFAVYNTKSEIDGLVEGLTRVINFLKA' A
#
# COMPACT_ATOMS: atom_id res chain seq x y z
N GLN A 1 -18.19 -7.74 -8.34
CA GLN A 1 -17.39 -7.05 -9.39
C GLN A 1 -16.08 -6.61 -8.76
N LYS A 2 -14.92 -6.81 -9.41
CA LYS A 2 -13.61 -6.35 -8.90
C LYS A 2 -13.16 -5.12 -9.66
N VAL A 3 -12.53 -4.17 -8.95
CA VAL A 3 -11.89 -2.98 -9.52
C VAL A 3 -10.38 -3.05 -9.30
N SER A 4 -9.60 -2.27 -10.05
CA SER A 4 -8.13 -2.23 -10.01
C SER A 4 -7.58 -1.45 -8.80
N VAL A 5 -8.19 -1.62 -7.63
CA VAL A 5 -7.79 -0.94 -6.38
C VAL A 5 -7.58 -2.00 -5.29
N LEU A 6 -6.38 -2.03 -4.72
CA LEU A 6 -5.99 -2.96 -3.68
C LEU A 6 -5.58 -2.18 -2.43
N SER A 7 -6.38 -2.30 -1.36
CA SER A 7 -6.01 -1.83 -0.02
C SER A 7 -5.49 -3.00 0.79
N PHE A 8 -4.35 -2.82 1.46
CA PHE A 8 -3.73 -3.84 2.27
C PHE A 8 -3.08 -3.25 3.52
N VAL A 9 -2.87 -4.13 4.49
CA VAL A 9 -2.12 -3.88 5.71
C VAL A 9 -1.03 -4.92 5.84
N ILE A 10 0.04 -4.60 6.54
CA ILE A 10 1.08 -5.56 6.87
C ILE A 10 1.15 -5.61 8.40
N GLU A 11 0.87 -6.78 8.94
CA GLU A 11 0.86 -6.98 10.39
C GLU A 11 2.18 -6.55 11.01
N GLY A 12 2.09 -5.72 12.06
CA GLY A 12 3.22 -5.17 12.80
C GLY A 12 3.88 -3.94 12.16
N ILE A 13 3.37 -3.42 11.04
CA ILE A 13 3.97 -2.27 10.35
C ILE A 13 2.93 -1.18 10.11
N HIS A 14 3.27 0.05 10.49
CA HIS A 14 2.42 1.21 10.26
C HIS A 14 2.34 1.56 8.76
N HIS A 15 1.14 1.85 8.25
CA HIS A 15 0.94 2.07 6.82
C HIS A 15 1.73 3.27 6.27
N PHE A 16 1.98 4.30 7.09
CA PHE A 16 2.78 5.47 6.66
C PHE A 16 4.24 5.10 6.39
N ASP A 17 4.86 4.23 7.18
CA ASP A 17 6.25 3.83 7.01
C ASP A 17 6.44 3.10 5.67
N ILE A 18 5.51 2.21 5.34
CA ILE A 18 5.50 1.52 4.04
C ILE A 18 5.40 2.53 2.90
N GLY A 19 4.48 3.50 3.01
CA GLY A 19 4.30 4.53 2.00
C GLY A 19 5.56 5.37 1.78
N GLN A 20 6.19 5.85 2.85
CA GLN A 20 7.41 6.65 2.76
C GLN A 20 8.58 5.86 2.15
N MET A 21 8.76 4.60 2.53
CA MET A 21 9.86 3.79 2.00
C MET A 21 9.67 3.34 0.54
N LEU A 22 8.42 3.17 0.11
CA LEU A 22 8.08 2.95 -1.30
C LEU A 22 8.27 4.21 -2.13
N ASP A 23 7.88 5.38 -1.61
CA ASP A 23 8.08 6.67 -2.26
C ASP A 23 9.57 6.97 -2.50
N ALA A 24 10.43 6.69 -1.52
CA ALA A 24 11.88 6.77 -1.66
C ALA A 24 12.46 5.87 -2.78
N ARG A 25 11.69 4.90 -3.28
CA ARG A 25 12.01 3.99 -4.39
C ARG A 25 11.30 4.36 -5.69
N GLY A 26 10.60 5.50 -5.73
CA GLY A 26 9.83 5.96 -6.89
C GLY A 26 8.49 5.26 -7.07
N ILE A 27 7.99 4.54 -6.05
CA ILE A 27 6.71 3.83 -6.11
C ILE A 27 5.65 4.62 -5.34
N ALA A 28 4.79 5.31 -6.06
CA ALA A 28 3.72 6.11 -5.47
C ALA A 28 2.52 5.23 -5.05
N VAL A 29 2.21 5.26 -3.75
CA VAL A 29 1.00 4.65 -3.16
C VAL A 29 0.30 5.67 -2.27
N ARG A 30 -0.99 5.45 -1.95
CA ARG A 30 -1.69 6.26 -0.95
C ARG A 30 -1.75 5.53 0.38
N THR A 31 -1.64 6.25 1.48
CA THR A 31 -1.75 5.72 2.84
C THR A 31 -2.79 6.50 3.65
N GLY A 32 -3.32 5.90 4.72
CA GLY A 32 -4.27 6.52 5.65
C GLY A 32 -5.71 6.07 5.45
N HIS A 33 -6.67 6.94 5.77
CA HIS A 33 -8.11 6.59 5.80
C HIS A 33 -8.77 6.60 4.42
N HIS A 34 -8.11 7.15 3.39
CA HIS A 34 -8.65 7.33 2.03
C HIS A 34 -9.99 8.06 1.96
N CYS A 35 -10.22 9.00 2.88
CA CYS A 35 -11.51 9.70 3.06
C CYS A 35 -12.69 8.77 3.42
N THR A 36 -12.42 7.59 3.96
CA THR A 36 -13.43 6.59 4.35
C THR A 36 -13.26 6.15 5.80
N GLN A 37 -13.11 7.10 6.73
CA GLN A 37 -12.88 6.81 8.15
C GLN A 37 -13.92 5.86 8.78
N PRO A 38 -15.25 5.97 8.52
CA PRO A 38 -16.21 5.02 9.07
C PRO A 38 -15.98 3.56 8.63
N LEU A 39 -15.40 3.36 7.43
CA LEU A 39 -15.04 2.03 6.96
C LEU A 39 -13.82 1.48 7.71
N MET A 40 -12.85 2.34 8.01
CA MET A 40 -11.68 1.97 8.79
C MET A 40 -12.08 1.56 10.22
N GLU A 41 -12.96 2.34 10.85
CA GLU A 41 -13.54 2.02 12.16
C GLU A 41 -14.28 0.67 12.16
N ARG A 42 -15.08 0.40 11.12
CA ARG A 42 -15.77 -0.89 10.95
C ARG A 42 -14.81 -2.08 10.87
N PHE A 43 -13.64 -1.90 10.27
CA PHE A 43 -12.60 -2.94 10.18
C PHE A 43 -11.62 -2.93 11.36
N GLY A 44 -11.75 -1.98 12.30
CA GLY A 44 -10.80 -1.82 13.40
C GLY A 44 -9.39 -1.46 12.93
N LEU A 45 -9.27 -0.77 11.80
CA LEU A 45 -7.99 -0.34 11.23
C LEU A 45 -7.79 1.14 11.45
N GLU A 46 -6.55 1.56 11.72
CA GLU A 46 -6.18 2.98 11.69
C GLU A 46 -6.12 3.48 10.24
N GLY A 47 -5.54 2.70 9.33
CA GLY A 47 -5.51 3.01 7.91
C GLY A 47 -4.87 1.91 7.10
N THR A 48 -4.80 2.10 5.79
CA THR A 48 -4.25 1.09 4.88
C THR A 48 -3.28 1.71 3.88
N VAL A 49 -2.41 0.88 3.31
CA VAL A 49 -1.72 1.20 2.06
C VAL A 49 -2.64 0.85 0.90
N ARG A 50 -2.73 1.71 -0.11
CA ARG A 50 -3.57 1.50 -1.29
C ARG A 50 -2.78 1.67 -2.58
N ALA A 51 -2.67 0.59 -3.32
CA ALA A 51 -2.22 0.59 -4.71
C ALA A 51 -3.45 0.62 -5.63
N SER A 52 -3.53 1.64 -6.48
CA SER A 52 -4.65 1.83 -7.42
C SER A 52 -4.10 1.95 -8.83
N PHE A 53 -4.51 1.03 -9.70
CA PHE A 53 -4.02 0.93 -11.07
C PHE A 53 -5.03 1.51 -12.06
N ALA A 54 -4.50 2.09 -13.13
CA ALA A 54 -5.21 2.63 -14.28
C ALA A 54 -4.79 1.90 -15.56
N VAL A 55 -5.40 2.29 -16.68
CA VAL A 55 -5.18 1.67 -18.01
C VAL A 55 -3.75 1.78 -18.52
N TYR A 56 -2.98 2.75 -18.03
CA TYR A 56 -1.59 2.98 -18.43
C TYR A 56 -0.59 2.18 -17.61
N ASN A 57 -1.02 1.51 -16.53
CA ASN A 57 -0.09 0.74 -15.72
C ASN A 57 0.33 -0.54 -16.43
N THR A 58 1.57 -0.97 -16.17
CA THR A 58 2.16 -2.16 -16.79
C THR A 58 2.42 -3.26 -15.76
N LYS A 59 2.57 -4.50 -16.24
CA LYS A 59 2.96 -5.62 -15.36
C LYS A 59 4.34 -5.40 -14.73
N SER A 60 5.27 -4.77 -15.45
CA SER A 60 6.59 -4.42 -14.93
C SER A 60 6.51 -3.46 -13.72
N GLU A 61 5.58 -2.51 -13.74
CA GLU A 61 5.34 -1.64 -12.57
C GLU A 61 4.77 -2.40 -11.38
N ILE A 62 3.93 -3.41 -11.63
CA ILE A 62 3.42 -4.31 -10.58
C ILE A 62 4.57 -5.13 -9.98
N ASP A 63 5.46 -5.66 -10.82
CA ASP A 63 6.64 -6.41 -10.37
C ASP A 63 7.54 -5.52 -9.50
N GLY A 64 7.76 -4.26 -9.92
CA GLY A 64 8.49 -3.25 -9.13
C GLY A 64 7.82 -2.93 -7.78
N LEU A 65 6.49 -2.84 -7.73
CA LEU A 65 5.75 -2.69 -6.48
C LEU A 65 5.96 -3.88 -5.54
N VAL A 66 5.88 -5.11 -6.05
CA VAL A 66 6.05 -6.34 -5.26
C VAL A 66 7.47 -6.45 -4.72
N GLU A 67 8.47 -6.15 -5.54
CA GLU A 67 9.87 -6.13 -5.11
C GLU A 67 10.10 -5.06 -4.04
N GLY A 68 9.59 -3.85 -4.27
CA GLY A 68 9.65 -2.74 -3.32
C GLY A 68 9.06 -3.11 -1.97
N LEU A 69 7.84 -3.68 -1.96
CA LEU A 69 7.17 -4.16 -0.76
C LEU A 69 8.00 -5.23 -0.03
N THR A 70 8.51 -6.23 -0.75
CA THR A 70 9.32 -7.30 -0.16
C THR A 70 10.54 -6.74 0.59
N ARG A 71 11.24 -5.78 -0.02
CA ARG A 71 12.39 -5.12 0.60
C ARG A 71 12.01 -4.31 1.84
N VAL A 72 10.91 -3.56 1.77
CA VAL A 72 10.40 -2.75 2.90
C VAL A 72 10.00 -3.63 4.08
N ILE A 73 9.27 -4.72 3.82
CA ILE A 73 8.84 -5.67 4.86
C ILE A 73 10.06 -6.29 5.56
N ASN A 74 11.03 -6.76 4.77
CA ASN A 74 12.24 -7.37 5.33
C ASN A 74 13.05 -6.38 6.17
N PHE A 75 13.08 -5.09 5.80
CA PHE A 75 13.77 -4.07 6.56
C PHE A 75 13.08 -3.73 7.89
N LEU A 76 11.73 -3.66 7.90
CA LEU A 76 10.96 -3.26 9.09
C LEU A 76 10.65 -4.41 10.05
N LYS A 77 10.73 -5.67 9.58
CA LYS A 77 10.54 -6.87 10.44
C LYS A 77 11.85 -7.50 10.93
N ALA A 78 12.99 -7.05 10.42
CA ALA A 78 14.31 -7.44 10.94
C ALA A 78 14.55 -6.76 12.29
#